data_AF-A0A852U5K4-F1
#
_entry.id   AF-A0A852U5K4-F1
#
_cell.length_a   1.000
_cell.length_b   1.000
_cell.length_c   1.000
_cell.angle_alpha   90.00
_cell.angle_beta   90.00
_cell.angle_gamma   90.00
#
_symmetry.space_group_name_H-M   'P 1'
#
loop_
_entity.id
_entity.type
_entity.pdbx_description
1 polymer ?
#
loop_
_entity_poly.entity_id
_entity_poly.type
_entity_poly.pdbx_seq_one_letter_code
_entity_poly.pdbx_strand_id
1 'polypeptide(L)'
;MSRYRDRVGARGRGGTAVKIIRALAIALVVWIVGVLAGTLLVLNLATVDQMQDTAGRLGWIALPQLVVSFAMVLLAGFGYGRPGASRLLRDAVVLAPAAVQLIAVTVLGALGETPGIVVGGRLAAGAVGMGAAWWLLLRRDRRSR
;
A
#
# COMPACT_ATOMS: atom_id res chain seq x y z
N MET A 1 36.39 -27.65 5.01
CA MET A 1 35.71 -26.47 4.47
C MET A 1 34.27 -26.70 3.99
N SER A 2 33.83 -27.92 3.64
CA SER A 2 32.46 -28.19 3.15
C SER A 2 31.34 -27.92 4.19
N ARG A 3 31.52 -28.31 5.46
CA ARG A 3 30.47 -28.18 6.51
C ARG A 3 30.13 -26.75 6.97
N TYR A 4 30.94 -25.75 6.60
CA TYR A 4 30.67 -24.35 7.00
C TYR A 4 29.64 -23.68 6.09
N ARG A 5 29.48 -24.16 4.84
CA ARG A 5 28.54 -23.60 3.86
C ARG A 5 27.08 -23.98 4.17
N ASP A 6 26.85 -25.16 4.75
CA ASP A 6 25.50 -25.65 5.05
C ASP A 6 24.85 -24.95 6.25
N ARG A 7 25.64 -24.51 7.24
CA ARG A 7 25.10 -23.80 8.42
C ARG A 7 24.69 -22.35 8.13
N VAL A 8 25.29 -21.72 7.12
CA VAL A 8 24.93 -20.34 6.71
C VAL A 8 23.64 -20.31 5.89
N GLY A 9 23.35 -21.38 5.13
CA GLY A 9 22.12 -21.48 4.32
C GLY A 9 20.83 -21.63 5.14
N ALA A 10 20.87 -22.32 6.28
CA ALA A 10 19.68 -22.61 7.08
C ALA A 10 19.18 -21.41 7.92
N ARG A 11 20.08 -20.53 8.41
CA ARG A 11 19.68 -19.32 9.16
C ARG A 11 19.09 -18.22 8.29
N GLY A 12 19.35 -18.23 6.98
CA GLY A 12 18.87 -17.19 6.06
C GLY A 12 17.38 -17.25 5.72
N ARG A 13 16.77 -18.45 5.67
CA ARG A 13 15.39 -18.60 5.19
C ARG A 13 14.33 -18.20 6.22
N GLY A 14 14.54 -18.51 7.50
CA GLY A 14 13.60 -18.15 8.56
C GLY A 14 13.44 -16.63 8.75
N GLY A 15 14.54 -15.89 8.63
CA GLY A 15 14.52 -14.43 8.75
C GLY A 15 13.76 -13.70 7.64
N THR A 16 13.74 -14.24 6.42
CA THR A 16 13.03 -13.62 5.28
C THR A 16 11.52 -13.84 5.38
N ALA A 17 11.08 -15.05 5.75
CA ALA A 17 9.66 -15.35 5.92
C ALA A 17 9.02 -14.46 6.99
N VAL A 18 9.68 -14.30 8.15
CA VAL A 18 9.18 -13.42 9.24
C VAL A 18 9.08 -11.96 8.79
N LYS A 19 10.02 -11.47 7.98
CA LYS A 19 9.98 -10.09 7.44
C LYS A 19 8.84 -9.88 6.45
N ILE A 20 8.60 -10.85 5.55
CA ILE A 20 7.47 -10.82 4.62
C ILE A 20 6.16 -10.79 5.41
N ILE A 21 5.99 -11.72 6.36
CA ILE A 21 4.78 -11.80 7.18
C ILE A 21 4.55 -10.50 7.95
N ARG A 22 5.60 -9.93 8.56
CA ARG A 22 5.52 -8.65 9.26
C ARG A 22 5.11 -7.50 8.32
N ALA A 23 5.71 -7.41 7.13
CA ALA A 23 5.36 -6.37 6.15
C ALA A 23 3.91 -6.49 5.69
N LEU A 24 3.43 -7.72 5.44
CA LEU A 24 2.04 -7.99 5.07
C LEU A 24 1.08 -7.66 6.22
N ALA A 25 1.41 -8.04 7.45
CA ALA A 25 0.60 -7.73 8.63
C ALA A 25 0.49 -6.21 8.86
N ILE A 26 1.60 -5.47 8.72
CA ILE A 26 1.60 -4.00 8.81
C ILE A 26 0.73 -3.41 7.71
N ALA A 27 0.89 -3.86 6.46
CA ALA A 27 0.06 -3.38 5.36
C ALA A 27 -1.42 -3.64 5.61
N LEU A 28 -1.77 -4.84 6.08
CA LEU A 28 -3.15 -5.21 6.40
C LEU A 28 -3.75 -4.34 7.50
N VAL A 29 -2.99 -4.06 8.57
CA VAL A 29 -3.44 -3.17 9.65
C VAL A 29 -3.68 -1.76 9.13
N VAL A 30 -2.73 -1.22 8.35
CA VAL A 30 -2.86 0.12 7.75
C VAL A 30 -4.07 0.18 6.83
N TRP A 31 -4.33 -0.88 6.07
CA TRP A 31 -5.51 -0.98 5.21
C TRP A 31 -6.81 -0.94 6.02
N ILE A 32 -6.96 -1.81 7.03
CA ILE A 32 -8.16 -1.87 7.87
C ILE A 32 -8.41 -0.52 8.54
N VAL A 33 -7.36 0.05 9.16
CA VAL A 33 -7.46 1.35 9.84
C VAL A 33 -7.80 2.46 8.84
N GLY A 34 -7.18 2.45 7.66
CA GLY A 34 -7.44 3.43 6.61
C GLY A 34 -8.86 3.38 6.07
N VAL A 35 -9.39 2.17 5.83
CA VAL A 35 -10.77 1.96 5.40
C VAL A 35 -11.73 2.45 6.48
N LEU A 36 -11.56 2.02 7.73
CA LEU A 36 -12.41 2.43 8.85
C LEU A 36 -12.38 3.96 9.05
N ALA A 37 -11.20 4.56 9.06
CA ALA A 37 -11.05 6.00 9.19
C ALA A 37 -11.71 6.76 8.03
N GLY A 38 -11.55 6.28 6.79
CA GLY A 38 -12.20 6.87 5.62
C GLY A 38 -13.72 6.80 5.69
N THR A 39 -14.28 5.65 6.09
CA THR A 39 -15.72 5.48 6.29
C THR A 39 -16.24 6.39 7.39
N LEU A 40 -15.54 6.49 8.53
CA LEU A 40 -15.93 7.38 9.63
C LEU A 40 -15.86 8.86 9.21
N LEU A 41 -14.83 9.26 8.46
CA LEU A 41 -14.71 10.62 7.91
C LEU A 41 -15.92 10.96 7.03
N VAL A 42 -16.26 10.08 6.11
CA VAL A 42 -17.42 10.26 5.22
C VAL A 42 -18.71 10.35 6.03
N LEU A 43 -18.93 9.45 6.99
CA LEU A 43 -20.17 9.42 7.77
C LEU A 43 -20.34 10.63 8.69
N ASN A 44 -19.25 11.21 9.22
CA ASN A 44 -19.33 12.28 10.21
C ASN A 44 -19.12 13.68 9.64
N LEU A 45 -18.42 13.81 8.50
CA LEU A 45 -17.96 15.12 8.00
C LEU A 45 -18.46 15.46 6.59
N ALA A 46 -18.86 14.47 5.78
CA ALA A 46 -19.36 14.76 4.45
C ALA A 46 -20.84 15.18 4.51
N THR A 47 -21.16 16.32 3.92
CA THR A 47 -22.56 16.76 3.78
C THR A 47 -23.25 16.02 2.63
N VAL A 48 -24.58 15.93 2.69
CA VAL A 48 -25.39 15.27 1.65
C VAL A 48 -25.15 15.91 0.28
N ASP A 49 -25.06 17.23 0.21
CA ASP A 49 -24.83 17.97 -1.04
C ASP A 49 -23.48 17.61 -1.68
N GLN A 50 -22.42 17.49 -0.86
CA GLN A 50 -21.09 17.08 -1.33
C GLN A 50 -21.06 15.62 -1.83
N MET A 51 -21.95 14.78 -1.28
CA MET A 51 -22.12 13.40 -1.72
C MET A 51 -23.08 13.26 -2.89
N GLN A 52 -23.78 14.31 -3.31
CA GLN A 52 -24.55 14.32 -4.56
C GLN A 52 -23.70 14.86 -5.71
N ASP A 53 -22.81 15.80 -5.44
CA ASP A 53 -21.87 16.33 -6.43
C ASP A 53 -20.72 15.35 -6.73
N THR A 54 -20.34 15.26 -8.01
CA THR A 54 -19.26 14.39 -8.49
C THR A 54 -17.89 14.88 -8.02
N ALA A 55 -17.68 16.20 -7.97
CA ALA A 55 -16.42 16.76 -7.48
C ALA A 55 -16.28 16.57 -5.96
N GLY A 56 -17.36 16.77 -5.21
CA GLY A 56 -17.43 16.44 -3.78
C GLY A 56 -17.11 14.97 -3.49
N ARG A 57 -17.74 14.03 -4.23
CA ARG A 57 -17.42 12.60 -4.14
C ARG A 57 -15.95 12.34 -4.42
N LEU A 58 -15.37 12.91 -5.48
CA LEU A 58 -13.96 12.74 -5.80
C LEU A 58 -13.04 13.20 -4.66
N GLY A 59 -13.29 14.37 -4.07
CA GLY A 59 -12.48 14.88 -2.96
C GLY A 59 -12.51 13.97 -1.73
N TRP A 60 -13.71 13.57 -1.32
CA TRP A 60 -13.91 12.72 -0.13
C TRP A 60 -13.40 11.30 -0.28
N ILE A 61 -13.30 10.82 -1.51
CA ILE A 61 -13.03 9.42 -1.80
C ILE A 61 -11.57 9.21 -2.29
N ALA A 62 -11.04 10.11 -3.11
CA ALA A 62 -9.70 9.99 -3.68
C ALA A 62 -8.61 10.36 -2.68
N LEU A 63 -8.85 11.35 -1.83
CA LEU A 63 -7.86 11.87 -0.90
C LEU A 63 -7.49 10.85 0.20
N PRO A 64 -8.45 10.16 0.85
CA PRO A 64 -8.12 9.06 1.77
C PRO A 64 -7.42 7.90 1.05
N GLN A 65 -7.82 7.59 -0.19
CA GLN A 65 -7.19 6.52 -0.97
C GLN A 65 -5.69 6.80 -1.19
N LEU A 66 -5.35 8.05 -1.55
CA LEU A 66 -3.95 8.48 -1.69
C LEU A 66 -3.17 8.25 -0.40
N VAL A 67 -3.71 8.71 0.74
CA VAL A 67 -3.06 8.61 2.05
C VAL A 67 -2.86 7.15 2.47
N VAL A 68 -3.87 6.30 2.31
CA VAL A 68 -3.81 4.89 2.67
C VAL A 68 -2.82 4.14 1.79
N SER A 69 -2.87 4.31 0.47
CA SER A 69 -1.93 3.66 -0.45
C SER A 69 -0.49 4.11 -0.21
N PHE A 70 -0.27 5.41 0.04
CA PHE A 70 1.03 5.94 0.43
C PHE A 70 1.54 5.30 1.74
N ALA A 71 0.72 5.31 2.78
CA ALA A 71 1.07 4.75 4.09
C ALA A 71 1.37 3.25 4.02
N MET A 72 0.58 2.47 3.28
CA MET A 72 0.79 1.03 3.10
C MET A 72 2.16 0.74 2.48
N VAL A 73 2.50 1.42 1.37
CA VAL A 73 3.79 1.22 0.70
C VAL A 73 4.95 1.66 1.59
N LEU A 74 4.82 2.81 2.25
CA LEU A 74 5.88 3.35 3.11
C LEU A 74 6.15 2.42 4.31
N LEU A 75 5.10 2.00 5.01
CA LEU A 75 5.20 1.17 6.22
C LEU A 75 5.56 -0.28 5.89
N ALA A 76 5.07 -0.84 4.77
CA ALA A 76 5.52 -2.14 4.28
C ALA A 76 7.00 -2.11 3.90
N GLY A 77 7.45 -1.03 3.25
CA GLY A 77 8.86 -0.80 2.94
C GLY A 77 9.75 -0.74 4.18
N PHE A 78 9.29 -0.08 5.24
CA PHE A 78 10.00 -0.07 6.52
C PHE A 78 9.99 -1.43 7.22
N GLY A 79 8.87 -2.14 7.21
CA GLY A 79 8.70 -3.43 7.88
C GLY A 79 9.50 -4.57 7.24
N TYR A 80 9.67 -4.57 5.92
CA TYR A 80 10.46 -5.57 5.20
C TYR A 80 11.96 -5.45 5.50
N GLY A 81 12.45 -4.23 5.77
CA GLY A 81 13.84 -3.93 6.07
C GLY A 81 14.81 -4.21 4.91
N ARG A 82 16.12 -4.03 5.14
CA ARG A 82 17.17 -4.42 4.18
C ARG A 82 17.58 -5.86 4.39
N PRO A 83 17.26 -6.77 3.48
CA PRO A 83 18.18 -7.88 3.24
C PRO A 83 18.39 -8.13 1.76
N GLY A 84 19.53 -8.74 1.42
CA GLY A 84 20.10 -8.93 0.08
C GLY A 84 19.30 -9.74 -0.95
N ALA A 85 17.97 -9.70 -0.88
CA ALA A 85 17.09 -10.11 -1.96
C ALA A 85 17.27 -9.19 -3.17
N SER A 86 16.99 -9.71 -4.37
CA SER A 86 17.00 -8.89 -5.59
C SER A 86 16.04 -7.72 -5.42
N ARG A 87 16.44 -6.55 -5.92
CA ARG A 87 15.68 -5.29 -5.78
C ARG A 87 14.22 -5.50 -6.17
N LEU A 88 14.00 -6.19 -7.30
CA LEU A 88 12.69 -6.55 -7.85
C LEU A 88 11.79 -7.34 -6.89
N LEU A 89 12.33 -8.30 -6.12
CA LEU A 89 11.50 -9.13 -5.25
C LEU A 89 11.01 -8.35 -4.03
N ARG A 90 11.89 -7.53 -3.44
CA ARG A 90 11.51 -6.61 -2.36
C ARG A 90 10.43 -5.63 -2.83
N ASP A 91 10.69 -5.07 -4.00
CA ASP A 91 9.88 -4.09 -4.67
C ASP A 91 8.46 -4.64 -4.94
N ALA A 92 8.36 -5.88 -5.42
CA ALA A 92 7.09 -6.57 -5.61
C ALA A 92 6.35 -6.82 -4.28
N VAL A 93 7.04 -7.28 -3.22
CA VAL A 93 6.40 -7.56 -1.92
C VAL A 93 5.86 -6.29 -1.26
N VAL A 94 6.56 -5.17 -1.40
CA VAL A 94 6.14 -3.89 -0.81
C VAL A 94 4.96 -3.27 -1.56
N LEU A 95 4.93 -3.41 -2.90
CA LEU A 95 3.84 -2.85 -3.71
C LEU A 95 2.62 -3.74 -3.79
N ALA A 96 2.77 -5.07 -3.63
CA ALA A 96 1.68 -6.02 -3.79
C ALA A 96 0.43 -5.70 -2.94
N PRO A 97 0.54 -5.36 -1.63
CA PRO A 97 -0.65 -5.06 -0.82
C PRO A 97 -1.44 -3.85 -1.35
N ALA A 98 -0.74 -2.78 -1.72
CA ALA A 98 -1.38 -1.57 -2.24
C ALA A 98 -1.94 -1.79 -3.66
N ALA A 99 -1.28 -2.61 -4.49
CA ALA A 99 -1.80 -3.01 -5.80
C ALA A 99 -3.07 -3.87 -5.66
N VAL A 100 -3.07 -4.87 -4.77
CA VAL A 100 -4.24 -5.70 -4.47
C VAL A 100 -5.40 -4.85 -3.97
N GLN A 101 -5.12 -3.90 -3.06
CA GLN A 101 -6.13 -2.95 -2.60
C GLN A 101 -6.73 -2.14 -3.76
N LEU A 102 -5.90 -1.59 -4.65
CA LEU A 102 -6.38 -0.81 -5.79
C LEU A 102 -7.29 -1.63 -6.70
N ILE A 103 -6.88 -2.88 -6.99
CA ILE A 103 -7.70 -3.80 -7.78
C ILE A 103 -9.03 -4.07 -7.08
N ALA A 104 -9.01 -4.40 -5.78
CA ALA A 104 -10.22 -4.68 -5.01
C ALA A 104 -11.19 -3.48 -5.00
N VAL A 105 -10.68 -2.27 -4.74
CA VAL A 105 -11.50 -1.04 -4.73
C VAL A 105 -12.06 -0.75 -6.13
N THR A 106 -11.30 -1.03 -7.18
CA THR A 106 -11.76 -0.83 -8.57
C THR A 106 -12.87 -1.80 -8.93
N VAL A 107 -12.69 -3.09 -8.62
CA VAL A 107 -13.69 -4.13 -8.88
C VAL A 107 -14.97 -3.84 -8.09
N LEU A 108 -14.85 -3.52 -6.80
CA LEU A 108 -16.01 -3.17 -5.98
C LEU A 108 -16.72 -1.90 -6.48
N GLY A 109 -15.96 -0.88 -6.91
CA GLY A 109 -16.52 0.34 -7.48
C GLY A 109 -17.25 0.10 -8.81
N ALA A 110 -16.70 -0.76 -9.67
CA ALA A 110 -17.32 -1.14 -10.94
C ALA A 110 -18.62 -1.95 -10.73
N LEU A 111 -18.67 -2.80 -9.70
CA LEU A 111 -19.87 -3.57 -9.36
C LEU A 111 -20.94 -2.73 -8.64
N GLY A 112 -20.54 -1.73 -7.86
CA GLY A 112 -21.44 -0.92 -7.03
C GLY A 112 -22.01 0.31 -7.74
N GLU A 113 -22.13 0.30 -9.07
CA GLU A 113 -22.66 1.40 -9.91
C GLU A 113 -22.00 2.77 -9.63
N THR A 114 -20.78 2.77 -9.10
CA THR A 114 -20.07 4.02 -8.79
C THR A 114 -19.71 4.70 -10.11
N PRO A 115 -19.91 6.03 -10.25
CA PRO A 115 -19.53 6.73 -11.48
C PRO A 115 -18.07 6.44 -11.86
N GLY A 116 -17.84 6.03 -13.11
CA GLY A 116 -16.52 5.61 -13.58
C GLY A 116 -15.43 6.65 -13.36
N ILE A 117 -15.78 7.94 -13.41
CA ILE A 117 -14.86 9.05 -13.12
C ILE A 117 -14.34 9.04 -11.66
N VAL A 118 -15.18 8.65 -10.71
CA VAL A 118 -14.81 8.53 -9.29
C VAL A 118 -13.88 7.33 -9.09
N VAL A 119 -14.17 6.22 -9.76
CA VAL A 119 -13.30 5.02 -9.75
C VAL A 119 -11.93 5.35 -10.37
N GLY A 120 -11.92 6.03 -11.51
CA GLY A 120 -10.70 6.49 -12.18
C GLY A 120 -9.88 7.45 -11.30
N GLY A 121 -10.54 8.40 -10.64
CA GLY A 121 -9.89 9.32 -9.71
C GLY A 121 -9.24 8.61 -8.52
N ARG A 122 -9.92 7.62 -7.92
CA ARG A 122 -9.35 6.78 -6.85
C ARG A 122 -8.11 6.00 -7.32
N LEU A 123 -8.20 5.42 -8.51
CA LEU A 123 -7.09 4.68 -9.11
C LEU A 123 -5.87 5.58 -9.31
N ALA A 124 -6.08 6.74 -9.92
CA ALA A 124 -5.02 7.72 -10.13
C ALA A 124 -4.41 8.18 -8.80
N ALA A 125 -5.24 8.52 -7.82
CA ALA A 125 -4.79 8.99 -6.51
C ALA A 125 -3.98 7.92 -5.76
N GLY A 126 -4.44 6.66 -5.75
CA GLY A 126 -3.70 5.58 -5.12
C GLY A 126 -2.40 5.23 -5.85
N ALA A 127 -2.39 5.25 -7.19
CA ALA A 127 -1.17 5.05 -7.98
C ALA A 127 -0.13 6.15 -7.71
N VAL A 128 -0.57 7.41 -7.60
CA VAL A 128 0.30 8.54 -7.21
C VAL A 128 0.85 8.35 -5.80
N GLY A 129 -0.01 7.96 -4.84
CA GLY A 129 0.42 7.65 -3.47
C GLY A 129 1.46 6.52 -3.41
N MET A 130 1.24 5.43 -4.14
CA MET A 130 2.20 4.32 -4.25
C MET A 130 3.53 4.78 -4.87
N GLY A 131 3.47 5.52 -5.98
CA GLY A 131 4.67 6.03 -6.66
C GLY A 131 5.49 7.00 -5.82
N ALA A 132 4.82 7.88 -5.06
CA ALA A 132 5.49 8.81 -4.15
C ALA A 132 6.18 8.07 -2.99
N ALA A 133 5.49 7.14 -2.33
CA ALA A 133 6.07 6.34 -1.26
C ALA A 133 7.24 5.50 -1.76
N TRP A 134 7.10 4.90 -2.94
CA TRP A 134 8.15 4.15 -3.61
C TRP A 134 9.42 4.97 -3.86
N TRP A 135 9.24 6.16 -4.42
CA TRP A 135 10.35 7.05 -4.74
C TRP A 135 11.12 7.49 -3.49
N LEU A 136 10.43 7.71 -2.37
CA LEU A 136 11.06 8.00 -1.08
C LEU A 136 11.91 6.82 -0.57
N LEU A 137 11.41 5.59 -0.72
CA LEU A 137 12.16 4.38 -0.36
C LEU A 137 13.42 4.22 -1.23
N LEU A 138 13.32 4.48 -2.54
CA LEU A 138 14.46 4.46 -3.46
C LEU A 138 15.54 5.50 -3.11
N ARG A 139 15.14 6.71 -2.72
CA ARG A 139 16.09 7.77 -2.32
C ARG A 139 16.88 7.40 -1.07
N ARG A 140 16.24 6.76 -0.10
CA ARG A 140 16.90 6.27 1.12
C ARG A 140 17.98 5.24 0.79
N ASP A 141 17.77 4.41 -0.23
CA ASP A 141 18.77 3.44 -0.67
C ASP A 141 20.02 4.04 -1.29
N ARG A 142 19.91 5.22 -1.92
CA ARG A 142 21.05 5.91 -2.51
C ARG A 142 21.92 6.61 -1.47
N ARG A 143 21.34 7.12 -0.37
CA ARG A 143 22.08 7.89 0.66
C ARG A 143 22.95 7.07 1.61
N SER A 144 22.71 5.77 1.70
CA SER A 144 23.44 4.90 2.63
C SER A 144 24.50 4.03 1.95
N ARG A 145 24.70 4.21 0.65
CA ARG A 145 25.82 3.67 -0.10
C ARG A 145 26.84 4.77 -0.23
#